data_AF-A0A2V9JKR8-F1
#
_entry.id   AF-A0A2V9JKR8-F1
#
_cell.length_a   1.000
_cell.length_b   1.000
_cell.length_c   1.000
_cell.angle_alpha   90.00
_cell.angle_beta   90.00
_cell.angle_gamma   90.00
#
_symmetry.space_group_name_H-M   'P 1'
#
loop_
_entity.id
_entity.type
_entity.pdbx_description
1 polymer ?
#
loop_
_entity_poly.entity_id
_entity_poly.type
_entity_poly.pdbx_seq_one_letter_code
_entity_poly.pdbx_strand_id
1 'polypeptide(L)'
;MRQILSVAVLMAAGALAARGQNKGVLLEDLTWVQAEKVLAADAVIVIPIGAAAKEHGPHLRLKNDFILAEYLKRRVLAASN
;
A
#
# COMPACT_ATOMS: atom_id res chain seq x y z
N MET A 1 -34.26 28.24 -11.27
CA MET A 1 -33.73 27.73 -9.98
C MET A 1 -33.72 26.20 -9.83
N ARG A 2 -34.30 25.41 -10.74
CA ARG A 2 -34.35 23.92 -10.62
C ARG A 2 -33.24 23.15 -11.36
N GLN A 3 -32.43 23.82 -12.18
CA GLN A 3 -31.33 23.19 -12.93
C GLN A 3 -29.98 23.23 -12.22
N ILE A 4 -29.82 24.11 -11.22
CA ILE A 4 -28.56 24.26 -10.47
C ILE A 4 -28.39 23.13 -9.45
N LEU A 5 -29.49 22.55 -8.93
CA LEU A 5 -29.44 21.42 -7.99
C LEU A 5 -28.92 20.12 -8.65
N SER A 6 -29.16 19.91 -9.95
CA SER A 6 -28.80 18.65 -10.62
C SER A 6 -27.30 18.48 -10.86
N VAL A 7 -26.57 19.60 -11.05
CA VAL A 7 -25.11 19.57 -11.31
C VAL A 7 -24.33 19.30 -10.03
N ALA A 8 -24.77 19.83 -8.89
CA ALA A 8 -24.10 19.63 -7.61
C ALA A 8 -24.16 18.15 -7.13
N VAL A 9 -25.27 17.46 -7.41
CA VAL A 9 -25.45 16.04 -7.02
C VAL A 9 -24.60 15.10 -7.88
N LEU A 10 -24.40 15.39 -9.16
CA LEU A 10 -23.55 14.59 -10.06
C LEU A 10 -22.05 14.74 -9.73
N MET A 11 -21.60 15.92 -9.31
CA MET A 11 -20.19 16.16 -8.92
C MET A 11 -19.84 15.47 -7.59
N ALA A 12 -20.77 15.41 -6.65
CA ALA A 12 -20.56 14.72 -5.36
C ALA A 12 -20.46 13.18 -5.53
N ALA A 13 -21.17 12.60 -6.49
CA ALA A 13 -21.10 11.16 -6.78
C ALA A 13 -19.77 10.74 -7.46
N GLY A 14 -19.20 11.59 -8.31
CA GLY A 14 -17.91 11.33 -8.97
C GLY A 14 -16.71 11.33 -8.02
N ALA A 15 -16.74 12.20 -6.99
CA ALA A 15 -15.68 12.29 -5.99
C ALA A 15 -15.63 11.06 -5.05
N LEU A 16 -16.74 10.36 -4.87
CA LEU A 16 -16.80 9.14 -4.06
C LEU A 16 -16.33 7.90 -4.83
N ALA A 17 -16.56 7.86 -6.16
CA ALA A 17 -16.08 6.80 -7.04
C ALA A 17 -14.56 6.87 -7.31
N ALA A 18 -13.96 8.07 -7.29
CA ALA A 18 -12.51 8.25 -7.40
C ALA A 18 -11.73 7.84 -6.14
N ARG A 19 -12.42 7.59 -5.02
CA ARG A 19 -11.86 6.91 -3.83
C ARG A 19 -11.97 5.38 -3.92
N GLY A 20 -12.21 4.86 -5.12
CA GLY A 20 -11.97 3.46 -5.46
C GLY A 20 -10.49 3.15 -5.25
N GLN A 21 -10.22 2.55 -4.11
CA GLN A 21 -8.94 2.37 -3.45
C GLN A 21 -7.85 1.85 -4.39
N ASN A 22 -6.79 2.62 -4.60
CA ASN A 22 -5.53 2.09 -5.12
C ASN A 22 -4.93 1.25 -4.00
N LYS A 23 -5.41 0.01 -3.86
CA LYS A 23 -4.75 -1.00 -3.03
C LYS A 23 -3.30 -1.04 -3.48
N GLY A 24 -2.38 -0.91 -2.52
CA GLY A 24 -0.96 -1.04 -2.76
C GLY A 24 -0.66 -2.35 -3.49
N VAL A 25 0.48 -2.38 -4.17
CA VAL A 25 0.95 -3.52 -4.94
C VAL A 25 2.26 -4.05 -4.36
N LEU A 26 2.53 -5.33 -4.58
CA LEU A 26 3.85 -5.91 -4.35
C LEU A 26 4.65 -5.77 -5.64
N LEU A 27 5.76 -5.03 -5.58
CA LEU A 27 6.64 -4.82 -6.74
C LEU A 27 7.21 -6.15 -7.25
N GLU A 28 7.44 -7.13 -6.36
CA GLU A 28 7.93 -8.46 -6.72
C GLU A 28 6.95 -9.29 -7.56
N ASP A 29 5.67 -8.92 -7.61
CA ASP A 29 4.64 -9.60 -8.40
C ASP A 29 4.43 -8.95 -9.79
N LEU A 30 5.17 -7.87 -10.10
CA LEU A 30 5.07 -7.13 -11.35
C LEU A 30 6.22 -7.45 -12.30
N THR A 31 5.94 -7.47 -13.60
CA THR A 31 7.00 -7.34 -14.63
C THR A 31 7.61 -5.94 -14.56
N TRP A 32 8.83 -5.76 -15.09
CA TRP A 32 9.48 -4.45 -15.09
C TRP A 32 8.65 -3.36 -15.83
N VAL A 33 7.95 -3.72 -16.92
CA VAL A 33 7.07 -2.81 -17.67
C VAL A 33 5.84 -2.39 -16.85
N GLN A 34 5.37 -3.25 -15.94
CA GLN A 34 4.30 -2.89 -14.99
C GLN A 34 4.84 -2.06 -13.83
N ALA A 35 6.03 -2.40 -13.31
CA ALA A 35 6.69 -1.67 -12.24
C ALA A 35 6.99 -0.21 -12.63
N GLU A 36 7.48 0.02 -13.85
CA GLU A 36 7.71 1.37 -14.40
C GLU A 36 6.47 2.27 -14.29
N LYS A 37 5.27 1.72 -14.51
CA LYS A 37 4.02 2.47 -14.48
C LYS A 37 3.58 2.89 -13.07
N VAL A 38 4.00 2.16 -12.05
CA VAL A 38 3.62 2.43 -10.64
C VAL A 38 4.71 3.17 -9.87
N LEU A 39 5.95 3.19 -10.36
CA LEU A 39 7.08 3.95 -9.80
C LEU A 39 7.03 5.42 -10.24
N ALA A 40 5.93 6.11 -9.93
CA ALA A 40 5.77 7.53 -10.17
C ALA A 40 6.48 8.40 -9.10
N ALA A 41 6.64 9.69 -9.37
CA ALA A 41 7.35 10.61 -8.47
C ALA A 41 6.67 10.78 -7.09
N ASP A 42 5.36 10.56 -7.02
CA ASP A 42 4.53 10.62 -5.81
C ASP A 42 4.27 9.25 -5.17
N ALA A 43 4.86 8.18 -5.71
CA ALA A 43 4.69 6.84 -5.19
C ALA A 43 5.32 6.69 -3.79
N VAL A 44 4.58 6.11 -2.86
CA VAL A 44 5.10 5.72 -1.55
C VAL A 44 5.70 4.31 -1.65
N ILE A 45 7.02 4.21 -1.49
CA ILE A 45 7.73 2.93 -1.51
C ILE A 45 8.00 2.46 -0.09
N VAL A 46 7.58 1.23 0.20
CA VAL A 46 7.82 0.55 1.48
C VAL A 46 8.87 -0.53 1.26
N ILE A 47 10.02 -0.41 1.91
CA ILE A 47 11.07 -1.43 1.91
C ILE A 47 11.10 -2.07 3.31
N PRO A 48 10.51 -3.26 3.50
CA PRO A 48 10.53 -3.94 4.79
C PRO A 48 11.90 -4.57 5.01
N ILE A 49 12.69 -3.98 5.92
CA ILE A 49 14.02 -4.48 6.27
C ILE A 49 13.98 -5.08 7.67
N GLY A 50 14.31 -6.36 7.76
CA GLY A 50 14.51 -7.07 9.02
C GLY A 50 15.71 -8.00 8.91
N ALA A 51 16.48 -8.15 9.99
CA ALA A 51 17.62 -9.06 10.00
C ALA A 51 17.15 -10.50 9.76
N ALA A 52 17.77 -11.18 8.79
CA ALA A 52 17.49 -12.59 8.50
C ALA A 52 17.85 -13.50 9.68
N ALA A 53 18.92 -13.17 10.42
CA ALA A 53 19.33 -13.83 11.65
C ALA A 53 20.16 -12.90 12.55
N LYS A 54 19.82 -12.79 13.83
CA LYS A 54 20.65 -12.20 14.90
C LYS A 54 20.23 -12.72 16.29
N GLU A 55 21.04 -12.48 17.32
CA GLU A 55 20.73 -12.88 18.70
C GLU A 55 19.57 -12.04 19.28
N HIS A 56 18.71 -12.69 20.08
CA HIS A 56 17.48 -12.11 20.67
C HIS A 56 17.16 -12.66 22.07
N GLY A 57 18.17 -13.09 22.82
CA GLY A 57 18.01 -13.85 24.06
C GLY A 57 17.58 -15.30 23.83
N PRO A 58 17.48 -16.10 24.92
CA PRO A 58 17.22 -17.54 24.84
C PRO A 58 15.77 -17.92 24.46
N HIS A 59 14.89 -16.94 24.32
CA HIS A 59 13.43 -17.14 24.18
C HIS A 59 12.90 -16.78 22.79
N LEU A 60 13.69 -16.13 21.94
CA LEU A 60 13.30 -15.70 20.61
C LEU A 60 14.14 -16.36 19.53
N ARG A 61 13.53 -16.49 18.34
CA ARG A 61 14.20 -17.03 17.16
C ARG A 61 15.14 -15.98 16.57
N LEU A 62 16.23 -16.44 15.94
CA LEU A 62 17.20 -15.53 15.33
C LEU A 62 16.60 -14.62 14.24
N LYS A 63 15.57 -15.09 13.55
CA LYS A 63 14.89 -14.37 12.45
C LYS A 63 13.74 -13.46 12.92
N ASN A 64 13.69 -13.08 14.19
CA ASN A 64 12.57 -12.34 14.76
C ASN A 64 12.30 -11.04 13.98
N ASP A 65 13.35 -10.27 13.68
CA ASP A 65 13.24 -9.02 12.93
C ASP A 65 12.65 -9.23 11.53
N PHE A 66 13.09 -10.27 10.81
CA PHE A 66 12.53 -10.63 9.51
C PHE A 66 11.03 -10.97 9.58
N ILE A 67 10.62 -11.77 10.59
CA ILE A 67 9.20 -12.12 10.78
C ILE A 67 8.34 -10.87 10.98
N LEU A 68 8.82 -9.94 11.81
CA LEU A 68 8.11 -8.69 12.10
C LEU A 68 8.03 -7.80 10.86
N ALA A 69 9.13 -7.62 10.12
CA ALA A 69 9.15 -6.84 8.89
C ALA A 69 8.16 -7.38 7.85
N GLU A 70 8.13 -8.70 7.65
CA GLU A 70 7.20 -9.36 6.73
C GLU A 70 5.73 -9.26 7.19
N TYR A 71 5.46 -9.37 8.49
CA TYR A 71 4.13 -9.17 9.03
C TYR A 71 3.64 -7.73 8.81
N LEU A 72 4.47 -6.74 9.14
CA LEU A 72 4.12 -5.34 9.01
C LEU A 72 3.98 -4.93 7.55
N LYS A 73 4.81 -5.44 6.62
CA LYS A 73 4.61 -5.30 5.17
C LYS A 73 3.18 -5.64 4.76
N ARG A 74 2.70 -6.83 5.14
CA ARG A 74 1.34 -7.29 4.81
C ARG A 74 0.25 -6.42 5.43
N ARG A 75 0.47 -5.94 6.66
CA ARG A 75 -0.47 -5.03 7.35
C ARG A 75 -0.55 -3.67 6.67
N VAL A 76 0.58 -3.10 6.25
CA VAL A 76 0.64 -1.83 5.51
C VAL A 76 -0.05 -1.99 4.15
N LEU A 77 0.27 -3.06 3.42
CA LEU A 77 -0.39 -3.38 2.15
C LEU A 77 -1.92 -3.45 2.30
N ALA A 78 -2.41 -4.18 3.32
CA ALA A 78 -3.85 -4.32 3.56
C ALA A 78 -4.55 -3.02 3.97
N ALA A 79 -3.81 -2.06 4.54
CA ALA A 79 -4.33 -0.76 4.98
C ALA A 79 -4.10 0.37 3.97
N SER A 80 -3.37 0.11 2.88
CA SER A 80 -3.16 1.09 1.81
C SER A 80 -4.47 1.32 1.05
N ASN A 81 -4.87 2.59 0.97
CA ASN A 81 -6.09 3.05 0.32
C ASN A 81 -5.79 3.61 -1.06
#